data_AF-A0A1Y2X8U4-F1
#
_entry.id   AF-A0A1Y2X8U4-F1
#
_cell.length_a   1.000
_cell.length_b   1.000
_cell.length_c   1.000
_cell.angle_alpha   90.00
_cell.angle_beta   90.00
_cell.angle_gamma   90.00
#
_symmetry.space_group_name_H-M   'P 1'
#
loop_
_entity.id
_entity.type
_entity.pdbx_description
1 polymer ?
#
loop_
_entity_poly.entity_id
_entity_poly.type
_entity_poly.pdbx_seq_one_letter_code
_entity_poly.pdbx_strand_id
1 'polypeptide(L)'
;PSPTHAPRPRDARTIELLLTSQGVTSFDQRVPLLLLDFAYRHTSSVLSDALHLSTDPYTTHAGSKPSASSGAAPSAPSAGEAVVTTNAINLAIASRQSFQFRGGSAGGVSGASKEWMQEVARDRNKIALPRVLANEWGVRLPNERFVLSGMGWSLRD
;
A
#
# COMPACT_ATOMS: atom_id res chain seq x y z
N PRO A 1 38.69 12.68 22.69
CA PRO A 1 37.44 13.21 22.13
C PRO A 1 36.49 12.08 21.70
N SER A 2 35.70 11.58 22.64
CA SER A 2 34.59 10.67 22.34
C SER A 2 33.48 11.47 21.65
N PRO A 3 32.99 11.10 20.46
CA PRO A 3 31.87 11.80 19.86
C PRO A 3 30.67 11.65 20.78
N THR A 4 30.20 12.77 21.33
CA THR A 4 28.94 12.86 22.08
C THR A 4 27.82 12.55 21.10
N HIS A 5 27.43 11.28 21.00
CA HIS A 5 26.28 10.88 20.22
C HIS A 5 25.05 11.56 20.84
N ALA A 6 24.42 12.48 20.11
CA ALA A 6 23.17 13.11 20.55
C ALA A 6 22.18 12.02 21.00
N PRO A 7 21.40 12.24 22.07
CA PRO A 7 20.46 11.23 22.54
C PRO A 7 19.56 10.78 21.39
N ARG A 8 19.45 9.46 21.19
CA ARG A 8 18.67 8.89 20.07
C ARG A 8 17.27 9.51 20.04
N PRO A 9 16.79 9.99 18.87
CA PRO A 9 15.48 10.64 18.74
C PRO A 9 14.35 9.79 19.34
N ARG A 10 13.33 10.46 19.89
CA ARG A 10 12.20 9.79 20.55
C ARG A 10 11.52 8.78 19.64
N ASP A 11 11.20 9.18 18.41
CA ASP A 11 10.41 8.36 17.49
C ASP A 11 11.19 7.13 16.99
N ALA A 12 12.51 7.25 16.88
CA ALA A 12 13.37 6.09 16.61
C ALA A 12 13.26 5.06 17.74
N ARG A 13 13.24 5.50 19.00
CA ARG A 13 13.06 4.61 20.17
C ARG A 13 11.68 3.98 20.20
N THR A 14 10.65 4.71 19.78
CA THR A 14 9.28 4.19 19.65
C THR A 14 9.18 3.12 18.56
N ILE A 15 9.85 3.30 17.41
CA ILE A 15 9.89 2.28 16.35
C ILE A 15 10.63 1.03 16.81
N GLU A 16 11.74 1.16 17.53
CA GLU A 16 12.46 0.02 18.09
C GLU A 16 11.59 -0.77 19.08
N LEU A 17 10.82 -0.07 19.91
CA LEU A 17 9.85 -0.69 20.81
C LEU A 17 8.74 -1.43 20.04
N LEU A 18 8.27 -0.84 18.95
CA LEU A 18 7.28 -1.47 18.06
C LEU A 18 7.85 -2.71 17.38
N LEU A 19 9.07 -2.66 16.84
CA LEU A 19 9.73 -3.83 16.25
C LEU A 19 9.89 -4.96 17.28
N THR A 20 10.28 -4.60 18.50
CA THR A 20 10.41 -5.55 19.62
C THR A 20 9.06 -6.19 19.98
N SER A 21 7.96 -5.43 19.95
CA SER A 21 6.62 -5.98 20.23
C SER A 21 6.12 -6.94 19.15
N GLN A 22 6.63 -6.81 17.91
CA GLN A 22 6.41 -7.75 16.81
C GLN A 22 7.37 -8.96 16.84
N GLY A 23 8.23 -9.06 17.85
CA GLY A 23 9.23 -10.13 17.97
C GLY A 23 10.46 -9.95 17.07
N VAL A 24 10.63 -8.78 16.44
CA VAL A 24 11.80 -8.47 15.61
C VAL A 24 12.91 -7.92 16.51
N THR A 25 13.86 -8.78 16.87
CA THR A 25 14.96 -8.45 17.78
C THR A 25 16.26 -8.08 17.07
N SER A 26 16.38 -8.39 15.77
CA SER A 26 17.55 -8.09 14.94
C SER A 26 17.15 -7.26 13.72
N PHE A 27 17.61 -6.02 13.65
CA PHE A 27 17.41 -5.12 12.52
C PHE A 27 18.65 -4.23 12.32
N ASP A 28 18.82 -3.71 11.10
CA ASP A 28 19.87 -2.74 10.79
C ASP A 28 19.49 -1.36 11.34
N GLN A 29 20.48 -0.57 11.78
CA GLN A 29 20.30 0.78 12.33
C GLN A 29 19.63 1.75 11.35
N ARG A 30 19.65 1.44 10.06
CA ARG A 30 19.01 2.22 9.00
C ARG A 30 17.50 2.00 8.89
N VAL A 31 16.99 0.86 9.36
CA VAL A 31 15.56 0.50 9.22
C VAL A 31 14.63 1.50 9.93
N PRO A 32 14.87 1.90 11.19
CA PRO A 32 14.03 2.91 11.84
C PRO A 32 14.00 4.25 11.10
N LEU A 33 15.12 4.67 10.52
CA LEU A 33 15.19 5.92 9.73
C LEU A 33 14.38 5.82 8.44
N LEU A 34 14.47 4.69 7.73
CA LEU A 34 13.69 4.44 6.52
C LEU A 34 12.18 4.41 6.80
N LEU A 35 11.77 3.82 7.93
CA LEU A 35 10.36 3.81 8.34
C LEU A 35 9.86 5.21 8.68
N LEU A 36 10.69 6.05 9.30
CA LEU A 36 10.34 7.45 9.58
C LEU A 36 10.23 8.28 8.30
N ASP A 37 11.16 8.13 7.35
CA ASP A 37 11.06 8.81 6.04
C ASP A 37 9.81 8.38 5.29
N PHE A 38 9.50 7.08 5.31
CA PHE A 38 8.25 6.56 4.76
C PHE A 38 7.01 7.17 5.45
N ALA A 39 6.96 7.17 6.78
CA ALA A 39 5.83 7.70 7.53
C ALA A 39 5.62 9.20 7.25
N TYR A 40 6.72 9.96 7.16
CA TYR A 40 6.69 11.38 6.81
C TYR A 40 6.14 11.60 5.40
N ARG A 41 6.68 10.90 4.38
CA ARG A 41 6.20 11.02 2.99
C ARG A 41 4.74 10.59 2.85
N HIS A 42 4.36 9.51 3.52
CA HIS A 42 2.99 9.00 3.47
C HIS A 42 2.00 10.00 4.09
N THR A 43 2.28 10.48 5.31
CA THR A 43 1.41 11.45 6.00
C THR A 43 1.35 12.79 5.27
N SER A 44 2.48 13.31 4.77
CA SER A 44 2.50 14.53 3.96
C SER A 44 1.62 14.39 2.72
N SER A 45 1.72 13.26 2.00
CA SER A 45 0.93 13.03 0.80
C SER A 45 -0.58 12.87 1.10
N VAL A 46 -0.94 12.25 2.23
CA VAL A 46 -2.34 12.13 2.68
C VAL A 46 -2.90 13.48 3.08
N LEU A 47 -2.13 14.30 3.79
CA LEU A 47 -2.57 15.64 4.22
C LEU A 47 -2.74 16.58 3.02
N SER A 48 -1.86 16.52 2.02
CA SER A 48 -2.03 17.29 0.77
C SER A 48 -3.34 16.94 0.05
N ASP A 49 -3.69 15.65 -0.04
CA ASP A 49 -4.95 15.23 -0.64
C ASP A 49 -6.16 15.65 0.21
N ALA A 50 -6.06 15.51 1.54
CA ALA A 50 -7.11 15.92 2.47
C ALA A 50 -7.38 17.43 2.40
N LEU A 51 -6.34 18.25 2.22
CA LEU A 51 -6.47 19.69 1.99
C LEU A 51 -7.26 19.98 0.71
N HIS A 52 -6.98 19.28 -0.39
CA HIS A 52 -7.77 19.44 -1.61
C HIS A 52 -9.23 18.99 -1.42
N LEU A 53 -9.46 17.86 -0.76
CA LEU A 53 -10.80 17.36 -0.47
C LEU A 53 -11.59 18.30 0.44
N SER A 54 -10.94 18.99 1.38
CA SER A 54 -11.60 19.93 2.31
C SER A 54 -12.19 21.17 1.64
N THR A 55 -11.83 21.44 0.39
CA THR A 55 -12.45 22.50 -0.42
C THR A 55 -13.85 22.12 -0.90
N ASP A 56 -14.18 20.82 -0.93
CA ASP A 56 -15.47 20.33 -1.39
C ASP A 56 -16.51 20.37 -0.25
N PRO A 57 -17.64 21.09 -0.40
CA PRO A 57 -18.69 21.13 0.60
C PRO A 57 -19.30 19.76 0.93
N TYR A 58 -19.26 18.79 0.01
CA TYR A 58 -19.78 17.45 0.28
C TYR A 58 -18.93 16.68 1.27
N THR A 59 -17.62 16.93 1.32
CA THR A 59 -16.71 16.25 2.26
C THR A 59 -16.69 16.91 3.64
N THR A 60 -16.90 18.23 3.69
CA THR A 60 -16.92 19.03 4.93
C THR A 60 -18.23 18.90 5.69
N HIS A 61 -19.37 18.78 4.99
CA HIS A 61 -20.69 18.66 5.61
C HIS A 61 -21.19 17.21 5.79
N ALA A 62 -20.48 16.20 5.26
CA ALA A 62 -20.84 14.80 5.41
C ALA A 62 -20.98 14.41 6.90
N GLY A 63 -22.22 14.13 7.35
CA GLY A 63 -22.51 13.74 8.74
C GLY A 63 -22.82 14.90 9.71
N SER A 64 -22.76 16.16 9.26
CA SER A 64 -23.39 17.26 10.01
C SER A 64 -24.91 17.07 9.97
N LYS A 65 -25.59 17.14 11.13
CA LYS A 65 -27.06 17.04 11.19
C LYS A 65 -27.66 18.06 10.21
N PRO A 66 -28.71 17.72 9.45
CA PRO A 66 -29.40 18.69 8.61
C PRO A 66 -30.09 19.72 9.52
N SER A 67 -29.35 20.76 9.89
CA SER A 67 -29.94 21.96 10.49
C SER A 67 -30.80 22.62 9.42
N ALA A 68 -31.93 23.21 9.81
CA ALA A 68 -32.90 23.88 8.94
C ALA A 68 -32.33 25.05 8.08
N SER A 69 -31.03 25.32 8.18
CA SER A 69 -30.26 26.24 7.33
C SER A 69 -29.60 25.57 6.13
N SER A 70 -29.94 24.31 5.80
CA SER A 70 -29.38 23.54 4.68
C SER A 70 -29.67 24.10 3.27
N GLY A 71 -30.40 25.22 3.18
CA GLY A 71 -30.56 26.01 1.95
C GLY A 71 -29.51 27.12 1.76
N ALA A 72 -28.58 27.31 2.71
CA ALA A 72 -27.47 28.23 2.51
C ALA A 72 -26.49 27.65 1.48
N ALA A 73 -26.24 28.41 0.41
CA ALA A 73 -25.24 28.08 -0.59
C ALA A 73 -23.91 27.72 0.10
N PRO A 74 -23.18 26.70 -0.38
CA PRO A 74 -21.91 26.29 0.22
C PRO A 74 -20.95 27.49 0.19
N SER A 75 -20.79 28.15 1.33
CA SER A 75 -19.78 29.19 1.47
C SER A 75 -18.44 28.47 1.63
N ALA A 76 -17.58 28.64 0.64
CA ALA A 76 -16.20 28.19 0.71
C ALA A 76 -15.58 28.62 2.05
N PRO A 77 -14.83 27.74 2.73
CA PRO A 77 -14.11 28.12 3.94
C PRO A 77 -13.24 29.33 3.63
N SER A 78 -13.27 30.33 4.52
CA SER A 78 -12.43 31.51 4.42
C SER A 78 -10.98 31.08 4.25
N ALA A 79 -10.31 31.56 3.19
CA ALA A 79 -9.04 31.08 2.66
C ALA A 79 -7.82 31.14 3.62
N GLY A 80 -8.02 31.44 4.90
CA GLY A 80 -6.98 31.54 5.92
C GLY A 80 -6.94 30.41 6.95
N GLU A 81 -8.01 29.61 7.11
CA GLU A 81 -8.02 28.45 8.01
C GLU A 81 -8.16 27.16 7.21
N ALA A 82 -7.04 26.45 7.03
CA ALA A 82 -7.04 25.10 6.49
C ALA A 82 -7.68 24.13 7.50
N VAL A 83 -9.00 24.14 7.61
CA VAL A 83 -9.75 23.23 8.49
C VAL A 83 -9.77 21.85 7.85
N VAL A 84 -8.81 21.00 8.23
CA VAL A 84 -8.77 19.60 7.81
C VAL A 84 -9.75 18.77 8.63
N THR A 85 -10.88 18.40 8.03
CA THR A 85 -11.89 17.54 8.67
C THR A 85 -11.45 16.06 8.67
N THR A 86 -11.83 15.32 9.71
CA THR A 86 -11.55 13.86 9.82
C THR A 86 -12.11 13.05 8.66
N ASN A 87 -13.25 13.45 8.10
CA ASN A 87 -13.85 12.84 6.91
C ASN A 87 -12.95 12.98 5.67
N ALA A 88 -12.34 14.14 5.46
CA ALA A 88 -11.42 14.37 4.34
C ALA A 88 -10.17 13.49 4.47
N ILE A 89 -9.66 13.32 5.70
CA ILE A 89 -8.56 12.39 6.00
C ILE A 89 -8.97 10.94 5.70
N ASN A 90 -10.13 10.49 6.17
CA ASN A 90 -10.62 9.13 5.92
C ASN A 90 -10.79 8.84 4.43
N LEU A 91 -11.33 9.80 3.67
CA LEU A 91 -11.50 9.67 2.23
C LEU A 91 -10.16 9.68 1.48
N ALA A 92 -9.22 10.53 1.89
CA ALA A 92 -7.85 10.56 1.34
C ALA A 92 -7.07 9.27 1.60
N ILE A 93 -7.26 8.66 2.78
CA ILE A 93 -6.66 7.34 3.10
C ILE A 93 -7.32 6.24 2.25
N ALA A 94 -8.65 6.23 2.16
CA ALA A 94 -9.40 5.22 1.41
C ALA A 94 -9.06 5.23 -0.10
N SER A 95 -8.91 6.42 -0.70
CA SER A 95 -8.53 6.54 -2.11
C SER A 95 -7.14 5.94 -2.40
N ARG A 96 -6.18 6.14 -1.49
CA ARG A 96 -4.81 5.61 -1.61
C ARG A 96 -4.70 4.12 -1.29
N GLN A 97 -5.47 3.64 -0.31
CA GLN A 97 -5.54 2.22 0.03
C GLN A 97 -5.97 1.36 -1.15
N SER A 98 -6.70 1.92 -2.13
CA SER A 98 -7.14 1.21 -3.32
C SER A 98 -5.97 0.68 -4.18
N PHE A 99 -4.79 1.31 -4.14
CA PHE A 99 -3.68 0.95 -5.03
C PHE A 99 -2.28 0.89 -4.37
N GLN A 100 -2.06 1.53 -3.21
CA GLN A 100 -0.72 1.64 -2.62
C GLN A 100 -0.38 0.53 -1.61
N PHE A 101 -1.36 0.09 -0.83
CA PHE A 101 -1.16 -0.93 0.19
C PHE A 101 -1.71 -2.26 -0.30
N ARG A 102 -1.01 -3.35 0.04
CA ARG A 102 -1.35 -4.72 -0.36
C ARG A 102 -2.81 -5.02 0.01
N GLY A 103 -3.68 -4.94 -0.99
CA GLY A 103 -5.11 -5.15 -0.84
C GLY A 103 -5.81 -3.99 -0.17
N GLY A 104 -6.49 -3.18 -0.96
CA GLY A 104 -7.52 -2.28 -0.45
C GLY A 104 -8.52 -3.01 0.45
N SER A 105 -9.30 -2.22 1.18
CA SER A 105 -10.31 -2.51 2.23
C SER A 105 -11.06 -3.87 2.27
N ALA A 106 -11.03 -4.69 1.21
CA ALA A 106 -11.57 -6.04 1.15
C ALA A 106 -10.51 -7.13 1.43
N GLY A 107 -10.14 -7.28 2.71
CA GLY A 107 -9.77 -8.54 3.36
C GLY A 107 -8.77 -9.49 2.67
N GLY A 108 -7.49 -9.39 3.05
CA GLY A 108 -6.54 -10.50 2.92
C GLY A 108 -5.10 -10.08 2.62
N VAL A 109 -4.14 -10.81 3.19
CA VAL A 109 -2.73 -10.73 2.81
C VAL A 109 -2.61 -11.12 1.34
N SER A 110 -2.59 -10.13 0.44
CA SER A 110 -2.70 -10.16 -1.04
C SER A 110 -4.07 -9.65 -1.48
N GLY A 111 -4.07 -8.53 -2.19
CA GLY A 111 -5.24 -7.73 -2.54
C GLY A 111 -6.26 -8.31 -3.50
N ALA A 112 -6.45 -9.62 -3.49
CA ALA A 112 -7.59 -10.26 -4.07
C ALA A 112 -8.40 -10.91 -2.96
N SER A 113 -9.71 -10.72 -2.96
CA SER A 113 -10.60 -11.40 -2.04
C SER A 113 -10.38 -12.92 -2.17
N LYS A 114 -10.50 -13.64 -1.05
CA LYS A 114 -10.39 -15.10 -1.03
C LYS A 114 -11.35 -15.74 -2.03
N GLU A 115 -12.53 -15.15 -2.17
CA GLU A 115 -13.59 -15.55 -3.08
C GLU A 115 -13.14 -15.42 -4.54
N TRP A 116 -12.51 -14.31 -4.91
CA TRP A 116 -11.96 -14.12 -6.24
C TRP A 116 -10.83 -15.11 -6.53
N MET A 117 -9.91 -15.34 -5.58
CA MET A 117 -8.86 -16.34 -5.76
C MET A 117 -9.44 -17.75 -5.90
N GLN A 118 -10.51 -18.07 -5.18
CA GLN A 118 -11.20 -19.35 -5.31
C GLN A 118 -11.90 -19.50 -6.66
N GLU A 119 -12.50 -18.44 -7.19
CA GLU A 119 -13.11 -18.44 -8.52
C GLU A 119 -12.05 -18.65 -9.61
N VAL A 120 -10.95 -17.88 -9.56
CA VAL A 120 -9.81 -18.07 -10.46
C VAL A 120 -9.24 -19.48 -10.36
N ALA A 121 -9.12 -20.03 -9.15
CA ALA A 121 -8.67 -21.40 -8.95
C ALA A 121 -9.65 -22.41 -9.58
N ARG A 122 -10.97 -22.23 -9.40
CA ARG A 122 -11.98 -23.09 -10.04
C ARG A 122 -11.86 -23.05 -11.55
N ASP A 123 -11.65 -21.87 -12.14
CA ASP A 123 -11.52 -21.72 -13.58
C ASP A 123 -10.24 -22.37 -14.13
N ARG A 124 -9.10 -22.19 -13.46
CA ARG A 124 -7.83 -22.81 -13.88
C ARG A 124 -7.82 -24.32 -13.69
N ASN A 125 -8.45 -24.81 -12.63
CA ASN A 125 -8.49 -26.24 -12.29
C ASN A 125 -9.49 -27.05 -13.15
N LYS A 126 -10.25 -26.40 -14.06
CA LYS A 126 -11.10 -27.11 -15.05
C LYS A 126 -10.28 -27.95 -16.02
N ILE A 127 -9.02 -27.58 -16.27
CA ILE A 127 -8.15 -28.26 -17.22
C ILE A 127 -7.43 -29.40 -16.48
N ALA A 128 -7.68 -30.63 -16.90
CA ALA A 128 -7.00 -31.81 -16.36
C ALA A 128 -5.48 -31.72 -16.58
N LEU A 129 -4.71 -32.31 -15.66
CA LEU A 129 -3.25 -32.33 -15.74
C LEU A 129 -2.79 -33.08 -17.02
N PRO A 130 -1.72 -32.62 -17.68
CA PRO A 130 -1.10 -33.36 -18.78
C PRO A 130 -0.65 -34.75 -18.33
N ARG A 131 -0.73 -35.74 -19.23
CA ARG A 131 -0.22 -37.08 -18.96
C ARG A 131 1.31 -37.05 -18.87
N VAL A 132 1.85 -37.61 -17.79
CA VAL A 132 3.28 -37.83 -17.61
C VAL A 132 3.56 -39.31 -17.83
N LEU A 133 4.46 -39.66 -18.76
CA LEU A 133 4.83 -41.05 -19.04
C LEU A 133 5.78 -41.54 -17.94
N ALA A 134 5.45 -42.68 -17.31
CA ALA A 134 6.25 -43.27 -16.22
C ALA A 134 7.67 -43.71 -16.65
N ASN A 135 7.93 -43.75 -17.95
CA ASN A 135 9.21 -44.16 -18.51
C ASN A 135 10.19 -42.99 -18.69
N GLU A 136 9.74 -41.74 -18.48
CA GLU A 136 10.56 -40.53 -18.58
C GLU A 136 11.13 -40.17 -17.20
N TRP A 137 12.32 -40.69 -16.89
CA TRP A 137 13.07 -40.29 -15.71
C TRP A 137 13.85 -39.01 -16.02
N GLY A 138 13.24 -37.84 -15.82
CA GLY A 138 13.93 -36.56 -16.04
C GLY A 138 13.03 -35.33 -16.00
N VAL A 139 13.64 -34.17 -16.25
CA VAL A 139 12.93 -32.89 -16.36
C VAL A 139 12.48 -32.69 -17.81
N ARG A 140 11.17 -32.60 -18.02
CA ARG A 140 10.59 -32.29 -19.33
C ARG A 140 10.68 -30.78 -19.58
N LEU A 141 11.63 -30.38 -20.43
CA LEU A 141 11.72 -28.99 -20.88
C LEU A 141 10.56 -28.67 -21.84
N PRO A 142 10.12 -27.39 -21.90
CA PRO A 142 9.29 -26.90 -22.99
C PRO A 142 9.94 -27.15 -24.36
N ASN A 143 9.18 -27.01 -25.45
CA ASN A 143 9.75 -27.05 -26.79
C ASN A 143 10.92 -26.06 -26.91
N GLU A 144 11.97 -26.43 -27.62
CA GLU A 144 13.21 -25.65 -27.83
C GLU A 144 12.96 -24.18 -28.24
N ARG A 145 11.86 -23.87 -28.94
CA ARG A 145 11.45 -22.49 -29.25
C ARG A 145 11.09 -21.62 -28.04
N PHE A 146 10.73 -22.24 -26.92
CA PHE A 146 10.39 -21.61 -25.65
C PHE A 146 11.48 -21.78 -24.59
N VAL A 147 12.61 -22.40 -24.94
CA VAL A 147 13.75 -22.57 -24.04
C VAL A 147 14.76 -21.47 -24.32
N LEU A 148 15.14 -20.72 -23.29
CA LEU A 148 16.24 -19.76 -23.38
C LEU A 148 17.55 -20.56 -23.48
N SER A 149 18.14 -20.61 -24.67
CA SER A 149 19.34 -21.42 -24.98
C SER A 149 20.66 -20.85 -24.44
N GLY A 150 20.62 -19.70 -23.76
CA GLY A 150 21.82 -19.04 -23.22
C GLY A 150 22.77 -18.49 -24.30
N MET A 151 22.36 -18.50 -25.57
CA MET A 151 23.12 -17.89 -26.67
C MET A 151 23.06 -16.37 -26.55
N GLY A 152 24.20 -15.70 -26.73
CA GLY A 152 24.27 -14.24 -26.75
C GLY A 152 23.39 -13.67 -27.86
N TRP A 153 22.80 -12.50 -27.63
CA TRP A 153 22.05 -11.77 -28.64
C TRP A 153 23.04 -11.33 -29.74
N SER A 154 23.10 -12.04 -30.87
CA SER A 154 24.01 -11.74 -31.96
C SER A 154 23.45 -10.59 -32.82
N LEU A 155 23.47 -9.37 -32.29
CA LEU A 155 23.34 -8.18 -33.12
C LEU A 155 24.71 -7.95 -33.77
N ARG A 156 24.82 -8.18 -35.09
CA ARG A 156 25.90 -7.59 -35.89
C ARG A 156 25.44 -6.18 -36.23
N ASP A 157 26.30 -5.20 -35.95
CA ASP A 157 26.15 -3.82 -36.45
C ASP A 157 25.97 -3.80 -37.98
#